data_AF-A0A1B8ZKL5-F1
#
_entry.id   AF-A0A1B8ZKL5-F1
#
_cell.length_a   1.000
_cell.length_b   1.000
_cell.length_c   1.000
_cell.angle_alpha   90.00
_cell.angle_beta   90.00
_cell.angle_gamma   90.00
#
_symmetry.space_group_name_H-M   'P 1'
#
loop_
_entity.id
_entity.type
_entity.pdbx_description
1 polymer ?
#
loop_
_entity_poly.entity_id
_entity_poly.type
_entity_poly.pdbx_seq_one_letter_code
_entity_poly.pdbx_strand_id
1 'polypeptide(L)'
;MKKIFIFLTVAFALQSCKNEKQKSTESKNTENQKTQPSKTSVNQSSQSIEGKKNPNDFIPEGYVINKYGGGISAEGWDEIKGDLNKDGLEDVVLIIKGTDKNKIIQDEDRGALDRNRRGIIVLLNKGNYYELASKNYNCFSSENEDGGAYFAPELNVSIEKGSLHINYGHGRYGNWGYTFRYQNGDMELIGYDSYSSNGPVPQYEVSINFLTKKKLTKDNLNKNDDGDNYEVKYKDTWETIKLNKLMKLSEIKDFDELELN
;
A
#
# COMPACT_ATOMS: atom_id res chain seq x y z
N MET A 1 -28.89 -26.47 28.34
CA MET A 1 -29.54 -25.25 28.86
C MET A 1 -29.23 -24.10 27.90
N LYS A 2 -30.21 -23.67 27.09
CA LYS A 2 -30.07 -22.56 26.13
C LYS A 2 -30.15 -21.24 26.89
N LYS A 3 -29.14 -20.37 26.77
CA LYS A 3 -29.21 -18.98 27.25
C LYS A 3 -29.42 -18.07 26.05
N ILE A 4 -30.65 -17.58 25.93
CA ILE A 4 -31.07 -16.50 25.03
C ILE A 4 -30.87 -15.20 25.81
N PHE A 5 -30.15 -14.24 25.24
CA PHE A 5 -30.16 -12.85 25.71
C PHE A 5 -30.57 -11.94 24.56
N ILE A 6 -31.59 -11.14 24.87
CA ILE A 6 -32.41 -10.32 23.98
C ILE A 6 -31.69 -9.01 23.68
N PHE A 7 -31.67 -8.63 22.39
CA PHE A 7 -31.26 -7.31 21.90
C PHE A 7 -32.25 -6.23 22.35
N LEU A 8 -31.76 -5.13 22.92
CA LEU A 8 -32.55 -3.92 23.16
C LEU A 8 -32.05 -2.82 22.21
N THR A 9 -32.75 -2.63 21.09
CA THR A 9 -32.58 -1.51 20.17
C THR A 9 -33.31 -0.28 20.69
N VAL A 10 -32.59 0.81 20.95
CA VAL A 10 -33.19 2.11 21.27
C VAL A 10 -33.11 2.99 20.03
N ALA A 11 -34.27 3.27 19.43
CA ALA A 11 -34.44 4.24 18.36
C ALA A 11 -34.74 5.61 18.99
N PHE A 12 -33.95 6.64 18.66
CA PHE A 12 -34.31 8.03 18.93
C PHE A 12 -34.70 8.73 17.63
N ALA A 13 -35.91 9.30 17.67
CA ALA A 13 -36.61 9.92 16.58
C ALA A 13 -36.01 11.28 16.17
N LEU A 14 -36.06 11.56 14.87
CA LEU A 14 -35.86 12.87 14.28
C LEU A 14 -37.09 13.76 14.58
N GLN A 15 -36.84 14.99 15.05
CA GLN A 15 -37.80 16.08 14.93
C GLN A 15 -37.20 17.25 14.14
N SER A 16 -37.91 17.56 13.07
CA SER A 16 -37.77 18.68 12.15
C SER A 16 -38.48 19.91 12.70
N CYS A 17 -37.92 21.12 12.51
CA CYS A 17 -38.72 22.34 12.26
C CYS A 17 -37.88 23.52 11.74
N LYS A 18 -38.19 23.89 10.49
CA LYS A 18 -38.19 25.17 9.73
C LYS A 18 -37.54 26.47 10.25
N ASN A 19 -36.81 27.06 9.28
CA ASN A 19 -36.52 28.46 8.92
C ASN A 19 -37.43 29.58 9.48
N GLU A 20 -36.84 30.75 9.79
CA GLU A 20 -36.89 31.95 8.93
C GLU A 20 -35.94 33.09 9.37
N LYS A 21 -35.72 34.03 8.43
CA LYS A 21 -34.69 35.08 8.32
C LYS A 21 -35.13 36.44 8.89
N GLN A 22 -34.17 37.39 8.89
CA GLN A 22 -34.25 38.87 8.95
C GLN A 22 -33.97 39.49 10.33
N LYS A 23 -33.25 40.62 10.48
CA LYS A 23 -33.19 41.90 9.72
C LYS A 23 -31.87 42.64 10.08
N SER A 24 -31.16 43.23 9.11
CA SER A 24 -30.99 44.69 8.83
C SER A 24 -30.30 45.51 9.96
N THR A 25 -29.37 46.44 9.71
CA THR A 25 -29.52 47.72 8.94
C THR A 25 -28.12 48.38 8.89
N GLU A 26 -27.50 48.65 7.73
CA GLU A 26 -27.45 49.94 7.01
C GLU A 26 -26.96 51.14 7.84
N SER A 27 -25.87 51.85 7.46
CA SER A 27 -25.87 52.99 6.51
C SER A 27 -24.52 53.75 6.68
N LYS A 28 -23.93 54.59 5.80
CA LYS A 28 -24.35 55.34 4.59
C LYS A 28 -23.12 56.02 3.93
N ASN A 29 -23.13 56.10 2.58
CA ASN A 29 -22.82 57.25 1.68
C ASN A 29 -21.37 57.79 1.52
N THR A 30 -20.89 58.30 0.35
CA THR A 30 -21.52 58.75 -0.93
C THR A 30 -20.49 58.86 -2.08
N GLU A 31 -20.93 58.59 -3.34
CA GLU A 31 -20.66 59.27 -4.65
C GLU A 31 -19.22 59.55 -5.15
N ASN A 32 -18.86 59.57 -6.45
CA ASN A 32 -19.49 59.31 -7.77
C ASN A 32 -18.35 59.28 -8.81
N GLN A 33 -18.45 58.48 -9.89
CA GLN A 33 -18.31 58.90 -11.31
C GLN A 33 -18.13 57.70 -12.26
N LYS A 34 -18.90 57.74 -13.36
CA LYS A 34 -18.95 56.78 -14.49
C LYS A 34 -17.83 57.04 -15.49
N THR A 35 -17.24 55.95 -16.03
CA THR A 35 -16.95 55.79 -17.47
C THR A 35 -16.78 54.31 -17.84
N GLN A 36 -17.61 53.80 -18.76
CA GLN A 36 -17.38 52.58 -19.58
C GLN A 36 -16.39 52.93 -20.73
N PRO A 37 -15.78 52.01 -21.52
CA PRO A 37 -16.13 50.59 -21.74
C PRO A 37 -14.94 49.60 -21.87
N SER A 38 -15.21 48.30 -21.81
CA SER A 38 -14.83 47.34 -22.88
C SER A 38 -15.18 45.91 -22.45
N LYS A 39 -16.04 45.29 -23.25
CA LYS A 39 -16.27 43.85 -23.25
C LYS A 39 -15.02 43.20 -23.83
N THR A 40 -14.25 42.53 -22.98
CA THR A 40 -13.36 41.46 -23.45
C THR A 40 -13.87 40.18 -22.84
N SER A 41 -14.65 39.46 -23.64
CA SER A 41 -15.02 38.08 -23.41
C SER A 41 -13.73 37.26 -23.47
N VAL A 42 -13.06 37.11 -22.33
CA VAL A 42 -12.01 36.11 -22.19
C VAL A 42 -12.74 34.77 -22.14
N ASN A 43 -12.75 34.12 -23.30
CA ASN A 43 -13.16 32.75 -23.47
C ASN A 43 -12.19 31.89 -22.65
N GLN A 44 -12.47 31.71 -21.36
CA GLN A 44 -11.85 30.65 -20.57
C GLN A 44 -12.40 29.34 -21.14
N SER A 45 -11.66 28.82 -22.12
CA SER A 45 -11.63 27.41 -22.42
C SER A 45 -11.27 26.71 -21.12
N SER A 46 -12.32 26.27 -20.42
CA SER A 46 -12.24 25.18 -19.46
C SER A 46 -11.80 23.96 -20.26
N GLN A 47 -10.49 23.78 -20.42
CA GLN A 47 -9.94 22.47 -20.67
C GLN A 47 -10.32 21.63 -19.44
N SER A 48 -11.40 20.87 -19.56
CA SER A 48 -11.62 19.72 -18.70
C SER A 48 -10.35 18.89 -18.79
N ILE A 49 -9.60 18.81 -17.69
CA ILE A 49 -8.63 17.74 -17.52
C ILE A 49 -9.46 16.46 -17.62
N GLU A 50 -9.51 15.85 -18.79
CA GLU A 50 -10.16 14.58 -18.96
C GLU A 50 -9.25 13.57 -18.27
N GLY A 51 -9.46 13.40 -16.96
CA GLY A 51 -8.68 12.49 -16.15
C GLY A 51 -8.75 11.08 -16.74
N LYS A 52 -7.64 10.34 -16.64
CA LYS A 52 -7.54 8.96 -17.14
C LYS A 52 -8.60 8.11 -16.46
N LYS A 53 -9.53 7.57 -17.24
CA LYS A 53 -10.65 6.76 -16.73
C LYS A 53 -10.26 5.30 -16.53
N ASN A 54 -9.27 4.82 -17.28
CA ASN A 54 -8.82 3.43 -17.21
C ASN A 54 -7.49 3.34 -16.43
N PRO A 55 -7.39 2.50 -15.39
CA PRO A 55 -6.13 2.24 -14.70
C PRO A 55 -4.96 1.87 -15.64
N ASN A 56 -5.25 1.17 -16.74
CA ASN A 56 -4.23 0.74 -17.70
C ASN A 56 -3.55 1.92 -18.41
N ASP A 57 -4.20 3.08 -18.48
CA ASP A 57 -3.64 4.29 -19.07
C ASP A 57 -2.40 4.81 -18.29
N PHE A 58 -2.16 4.31 -17.07
CA PHE A 58 -1.01 4.67 -16.23
C PHE A 58 0.21 3.80 -16.44
N ILE A 59 0.10 2.72 -17.21
CA ILE A 59 1.22 1.81 -17.47
C ILE A 59 2.16 2.47 -18.49
N PRO A 60 3.45 2.68 -18.14
CA PRO A 60 4.41 3.29 -19.06
C PRO A 60 4.81 2.32 -20.18
N GLU A 61 5.32 2.87 -21.28
CA GLU A 61 5.93 2.06 -22.34
C GLU A 61 7.07 1.19 -21.78
N GLY A 62 7.19 -0.03 -22.31
CA GLY A 62 8.16 -1.01 -21.83
C GLY A 62 7.69 -1.83 -20.62
N TYR A 63 6.46 -1.64 -20.15
CA TYR A 63 5.88 -2.39 -19.04
C TYR A 63 4.54 -3.03 -19.41
N VAL A 64 4.21 -4.12 -18.71
CA VAL A 64 2.91 -4.81 -18.79
C VAL A 64 2.36 -5.06 -17.39
N ILE A 65 1.05 -5.24 -17.25
CA ILE A 65 0.45 -5.68 -15.98
C ILE A 65 1.00 -7.05 -15.62
N ASN A 66 1.48 -7.19 -14.40
CA ASN A 66 1.89 -8.45 -13.82
C ASN A 66 0.77 -8.94 -12.90
N LYS A 67 0.15 -10.04 -13.30
CA LYS A 67 -0.81 -10.79 -12.51
C LYS A 67 -0.08 -11.96 -11.84
N TYR A 68 -0.60 -12.42 -10.72
CA TYR A 68 -0.05 -13.56 -10.02
C TYR A 68 -1.14 -14.59 -9.77
N GLY A 69 -0.89 -15.83 -10.20
CA GLY A 69 -1.86 -16.93 -10.08
C GLY A 69 -1.95 -17.55 -8.68
N GLY A 70 -1.15 -17.06 -7.73
CA GLY A 70 -0.98 -17.69 -6.43
C GLY A 70 0.18 -18.68 -6.43
N GLY A 71 0.71 -18.95 -5.25
CA GLY A 71 1.81 -19.87 -5.03
C GLY A 71 1.68 -20.63 -3.72
N ILE A 72 2.80 -21.07 -3.17
CA ILE A 72 2.84 -21.87 -1.95
C ILE A 72 2.46 -21.04 -0.72
N SER A 73 2.81 -19.75 -0.73
CA SER A 73 2.76 -18.84 0.41
C SER A 73 2.07 -17.50 0.13
N ALA A 74 1.61 -17.29 -1.12
CA ALA A 74 0.92 -16.09 -1.54
C ALA A 74 -0.38 -16.42 -2.30
N GLU A 75 -1.45 -15.69 -2.02
CA GLU A 75 -2.70 -15.79 -2.77
C GLU A 75 -2.53 -15.18 -4.17
N GLY A 76 -3.37 -15.56 -5.13
CA GLY A 76 -3.34 -14.93 -6.46
C GLY A 76 -3.97 -13.54 -6.45
N TRP A 77 -3.45 -12.63 -7.27
CA TRP A 77 -4.08 -11.34 -7.53
C TRP A 77 -4.05 -10.99 -9.03
N ASP A 78 -5.22 -10.57 -9.50
CA ASP A 78 -5.45 -10.06 -10.85
C ASP A 78 -5.71 -8.54 -10.85
N GLU A 79 -6.49 -8.09 -9.87
CA GLU A 79 -6.78 -6.68 -9.58
C GLU A 79 -6.72 -6.48 -8.05
N ILE A 80 -5.94 -5.51 -7.59
CA ILE A 80 -5.83 -5.19 -6.17
C ILE A 80 -6.64 -3.92 -5.93
N LYS A 81 -7.73 -4.05 -5.16
CA LYS A 81 -8.71 -2.99 -4.91
C LYS A 81 -8.98 -2.80 -3.43
N GLY A 82 -9.28 -1.56 -3.06
CA GLY A 82 -9.68 -1.20 -1.71
C GLY A 82 -9.55 0.30 -1.48
N ASP A 83 -10.25 0.81 -0.48
CA ASP A 83 -10.28 2.23 -0.15
C ASP A 83 -9.05 2.64 0.69
N LEU A 84 -8.02 3.21 0.05
CA LEU A 84 -6.73 3.57 0.67
C LEU A 84 -6.78 4.93 1.37
N ASN A 85 -7.61 5.86 0.88
CA ASN A 85 -7.71 7.22 1.41
C ASN A 85 -8.94 7.43 2.31
N LYS A 86 -9.79 6.41 2.47
CA LYS A 86 -10.99 6.37 3.30
C LYS A 86 -12.10 7.32 2.85
N ASP A 87 -12.20 7.57 1.54
CA ASP A 87 -13.25 8.41 0.95
C ASP A 87 -14.51 7.62 0.53
N GLY A 88 -14.50 6.30 0.68
CA GLY A 88 -15.59 5.40 0.34
C GLY A 88 -15.57 4.91 -1.11
N LEU A 89 -14.58 5.29 -1.91
CA LEU A 89 -14.35 4.77 -3.26
C LEU A 89 -13.25 3.71 -3.24
N GLU A 90 -13.43 2.64 -4.02
CA GLU A 90 -12.37 1.64 -4.17
C GLU A 90 -11.27 2.16 -5.08
N ASP A 91 -10.07 2.27 -4.53
CA ASP A 91 -8.84 2.59 -5.23
C ASP A 91 -8.25 1.35 -5.91
N VAL A 92 -7.28 1.55 -6.81
CA VAL A 92 -6.67 0.48 -7.60
C VAL A 92 -5.15 0.48 -7.40
N VAL A 93 -4.59 -0.70 -7.18
CA VAL A 93 -3.15 -0.95 -7.19
C VAL A 93 -2.83 -1.92 -8.33
N LEU A 94 -1.86 -1.54 -9.16
CA LEU A 94 -1.35 -2.35 -10.26
C LEU A 94 0.07 -2.80 -9.93
N ILE A 95 0.35 -4.08 -10.15
CA ILE A 95 1.72 -4.58 -10.27
C ILE A 95 2.06 -4.62 -11.75
N ILE A 96 3.24 -4.12 -12.11
CA ILE A 96 3.73 -4.09 -13.48
C ILE A 96 5.08 -4.81 -13.57
N LYS A 97 5.43 -5.32 -14.75
CA LYS A 97 6.74 -5.93 -15.02
C LYS A 97 7.35 -5.31 -16.27
N GLY A 98 8.66 -5.09 -16.24
CA GLY A 98 9.41 -4.66 -17.42
C GLY A 98 9.36 -5.71 -18.54
N THR A 99 9.65 -5.30 -19.77
CA THR A 99 9.58 -6.17 -20.97
C THR A 99 10.90 -6.19 -21.77
N ASP A 100 12.02 -5.83 -21.14
CA ASP A 100 13.32 -5.84 -21.80
C ASP A 100 13.74 -7.28 -22.14
N LYS A 101 13.86 -7.57 -23.44
CA LYS A 101 14.28 -8.89 -23.93
C LYS A 101 15.69 -9.27 -23.48
N ASN A 102 16.54 -8.30 -23.18
CA ASN A 102 17.89 -8.56 -22.68
C ASN A 102 17.91 -9.05 -21.22
N LYS A 103 16.76 -8.98 -20.53
CA LYS A 103 16.57 -9.52 -19.18
C LYS A 103 15.97 -10.94 -19.20
N ILE A 104 15.77 -11.51 -20.38
CA ILE A 104 15.43 -12.92 -20.52
C ILE A 104 16.75 -13.70 -20.56
N ILE A 105 16.98 -14.54 -19.56
CA ILE A 105 18.17 -15.37 -19.45
C ILE A 105 17.84 -16.83 -19.76
N GLN A 106 18.83 -17.60 -20.18
CA GLN A 106 18.71 -19.04 -20.30
C GLN A 106 19.29 -19.68 -19.04
N ASP A 107 18.42 -20.27 -18.23
CA ASP A 107 18.77 -21.11 -17.09
C ASP A 107 18.97 -22.55 -17.58
N GLU A 108 19.97 -23.25 -17.03
CA GLU A 108 20.35 -24.60 -17.46
C GLU A 108 19.22 -25.61 -17.24
N ASP A 109 18.47 -25.47 -16.14
CA ASP A 109 17.45 -26.42 -15.71
C ASP A 109 16.02 -25.92 -16.01
N ARG A 110 15.79 -24.62 -15.85
CA ARG A 110 14.43 -24.02 -15.95
C ARG A 110 14.11 -23.42 -17.32
N GLY A 111 15.08 -23.37 -18.22
CA GLY A 111 14.88 -22.82 -19.56
C GLY A 111 14.94 -21.29 -19.60
N ALA A 112 14.14 -20.67 -20.47
CA ALA A 112 14.13 -19.22 -20.61
C ALA A 112 13.39 -18.57 -19.43
N LEU A 113 14.10 -17.76 -18.65
CA LEU A 113 13.58 -17.04 -17.48
C LEU A 113 13.57 -15.54 -17.72
N ASP A 114 12.40 -14.93 -17.57
CA ASP A 114 12.25 -13.48 -17.60
C ASP A 114 12.59 -12.86 -16.24
N ARG A 115 13.77 -12.22 -16.14
CA ARG A 115 14.30 -11.53 -14.96
C ARG A 115 14.04 -10.02 -14.97
N ASN A 116 13.07 -9.55 -15.75
CA ASN A 116 12.64 -8.16 -15.64
C ASN A 116 12.12 -7.88 -14.22
N ARG A 117 12.52 -6.72 -13.67
CA ARG A 117 12.04 -6.21 -12.38
C ARG A 117 10.55 -5.90 -12.45
N ARG A 118 9.89 -6.00 -11.30
CA ARG A 118 8.49 -5.62 -11.11
C ARG A 118 8.37 -4.29 -10.39
N GLY A 119 7.23 -3.65 -10.53
CA GLY A 119 6.91 -2.37 -9.91
C GLY A 119 5.45 -2.28 -9.51
N ILE A 120 5.08 -1.14 -8.93
CA ILE A 120 3.77 -0.83 -8.39
C ILE A 120 3.30 0.54 -8.84
N ILE A 121 2.00 0.65 -9.11
CA ILE A 121 1.30 1.91 -9.35
C ILE A 121 0.08 1.94 -8.45
N VAL A 122 -0.09 3.01 -7.68
CA VAL A 122 -1.22 3.23 -6.77
C VAL A 122 -2.07 4.38 -7.32
N LEU A 123 -3.34 4.09 -7.56
CA LEU A 123 -4.29 5.01 -8.20
C LEU A 123 -5.49 5.24 -7.29
N LEU A 124 -5.72 6.51 -6.95
CA LEU A 124 -6.92 6.90 -6.20
C LEU A 124 -8.09 7.10 -7.15
N ASN A 125 -9.22 6.51 -6.80
CA ASN A 125 -10.45 6.67 -7.53
C ASN A 125 -11.12 8.00 -7.17
N LYS A 126 -11.40 8.85 -8.16
CA LYS A 126 -12.11 10.13 -7.97
C LYS A 126 -13.57 10.06 -8.44
N GLY A 127 -14.10 8.85 -8.60
CA GLY A 127 -15.46 8.54 -9.05
C GLY A 127 -15.57 8.45 -10.56
N ASN A 128 -15.08 9.45 -11.30
CA ASN A 128 -15.15 9.50 -12.76
C ASN A 128 -13.80 9.38 -13.48
N TYR A 129 -12.69 9.45 -12.76
CA TYR A 129 -11.32 9.23 -13.25
C TYR A 129 -10.43 8.71 -12.12
N TYR A 130 -9.22 8.29 -12.46
CA TYR A 130 -8.19 7.92 -11.50
C TYR A 130 -7.09 8.99 -11.42
N GLU A 131 -6.56 9.17 -10.21
CA GLU A 131 -5.43 10.06 -9.92
C GLU A 131 -4.24 9.20 -9.46
N LEU A 132 -3.04 9.53 -9.95
CA LEU A 132 -1.83 8.84 -9.50
C LEU A 132 -1.48 9.28 -8.07
N ALA A 133 -1.53 8.35 -7.11
CA ALA A 133 -1.12 8.60 -5.73
C ALA A 133 0.35 8.25 -5.47
N SER A 134 0.83 7.15 -6.03
CA SER A 134 2.22 6.72 -5.89
C SER A 134 2.61 5.80 -7.04
N LYS A 135 3.90 5.75 -7.36
CA LYS A 135 4.44 4.80 -8.32
C LYS A 135 5.89 4.49 -8.03
N ASN A 136 6.27 3.26 -8.35
CA ASN A 136 7.64 2.81 -8.35
C ASN A 136 7.78 1.64 -9.33
N TYR A 137 8.49 1.85 -10.44
CA TYR A 137 8.39 0.93 -11.58
C TYR A 137 9.29 -0.30 -11.51
N ASN A 138 10.27 -0.34 -10.59
CA ASN A 138 11.27 -1.41 -10.57
C ASN A 138 11.73 -1.79 -9.15
N CYS A 139 10.95 -1.47 -8.12
CA CYS A 139 11.32 -1.72 -6.73
C CYS A 139 11.28 -3.19 -6.31
N PHE A 140 10.65 -4.08 -7.08
CA PHE A 140 10.54 -5.50 -6.76
C PHE A 140 11.43 -6.34 -7.67
N SER A 141 12.07 -7.35 -7.10
CA SER A 141 12.71 -8.47 -7.81
C SER A 141 11.75 -9.17 -8.77
N SER A 142 12.26 -9.95 -9.73
CA SER A 142 11.42 -10.86 -10.50
C SER A 142 10.90 -12.02 -9.63
N GLU A 143 9.78 -12.61 -10.02
CA GLU A 143 9.34 -13.92 -9.55
C GLU A 143 10.29 -15.07 -9.93
N ASN A 144 11.17 -14.85 -10.92
CA ASN A 144 12.14 -15.84 -11.40
C ASN A 144 13.53 -15.69 -10.78
N GLU A 145 13.67 -14.95 -9.67
CA GLU A 145 14.94 -14.87 -8.93
C GLU A 145 15.43 -16.24 -8.44
N ASP A 146 16.67 -16.29 -7.98
CA ASP A 146 17.21 -17.48 -7.31
C ASP A 146 16.79 -17.46 -5.84
N GLY A 147 16.11 -18.52 -5.38
CA GLY A 147 15.74 -18.71 -3.97
C GLY A 147 16.80 -19.43 -3.15
N GLY A 148 17.99 -19.67 -3.72
CA GLY A 148 19.06 -20.47 -3.14
C GLY A 148 18.64 -21.93 -3.01
N ALA A 149 18.70 -22.47 -1.79
CA ALA A 149 18.28 -23.84 -1.51
C ALA A 149 16.74 -24.04 -1.52
N TYR A 150 15.95 -23.03 -1.88
CA TYR A 150 14.49 -23.08 -1.92
C TYR A 150 13.89 -22.23 -3.05
N PHE A 151 12.57 -22.01 -3.06
CA PHE A 151 11.92 -21.15 -4.05
C PHE A 151 12.17 -19.67 -3.75
N ALA A 152 12.17 -18.81 -4.78
CA ALA A 152 12.32 -17.37 -4.61
C ALA A 152 11.14 -16.75 -3.84
N PRO A 153 11.35 -15.77 -2.94
CA PRO A 153 10.28 -15.18 -2.14
C PRO A 153 9.06 -14.77 -2.97
N GLU A 154 7.89 -15.27 -2.58
CA GLU A 154 6.64 -14.96 -3.24
C GLU A 154 6.10 -13.63 -2.70
N LEU A 155 6.02 -12.63 -3.58
CA LEU A 155 5.36 -11.37 -3.28
C LEU A 155 3.87 -11.62 -2.95
N ASN A 156 3.23 -10.78 -2.15
CA ASN A 156 1.78 -10.71 -1.98
C ASN A 156 1.40 -9.26 -1.70
N VAL A 157 0.39 -8.75 -2.41
CA VAL A 157 -0.03 -7.35 -2.28
C VAL A 157 -1.52 -7.27 -2.04
N SER A 158 -1.91 -6.65 -0.93
CA SER A 158 -3.30 -6.53 -0.51
C SER A 158 -3.61 -5.14 0.06
N ILE A 159 -4.89 -4.81 0.13
CA ILE A 159 -5.37 -3.60 0.80
C ILE A 159 -6.26 -4.02 1.96
N GLU A 160 -5.90 -3.60 3.17
CA GLU A 160 -6.66 -3.92 4.37
C GLU A 160 -6.82 -2.66 5.23
N LYS A 161 -8.07 -2.34 5.59
CA LYS A 161 -8.41 -1.24 6.53
C LYS A 161 -7.80 0.12 6.13
N GLY A 162 -7.70 0.38 4.83
CA GLY A 162 -7.11 1.60 4.27
C GLY A 162 -5.60 1.69 4.42
N SER A 163 -4.92 0.55 4.33
CA SER A 163 -3.47 0.46 4.24
C SER A 163 -3.10 -0.56 3.17
N LEU A 164 -2.02 -0.26 2.45
CA LEU A 164 -1.43 -1.16 1.47
C LEU A 164 -0.44 -2.06 2.17
N HIS A 165 -0.62 -3.36 2.01
CA HIS A 165 0.27 -4.39 2.54
C HIS A 165 1.06 -5.01 1.40
N ILE A 166 2.38 -5.05 1.57
CA ILE A 166 3.31 -5.72 0.65
C ILE A 166 4.03 -6.77 1.49
N ASN A 167 3.76 -8.04 1.24
CA ASN A 167 4.29 -9.17 1.99
C ASN A 167 5.12 -10.08 1.09
N TYR A 168 6.04 -10.82 1.69
CA TYR A 168 6.84 -11.85 1.06
C TYR A 168 6.76 -13.12 1.87
N GLY A 169 6.44 -14.23 1.21
CA GLY A 169 6.52 -15.57 1.76
C GLY A 169 7.73 -16.32 1.22
N HIS A 170 8.54 -16.90 2.11
CA HIS A 170 9.74 -17.66 1.73
C HIS A 170 9.75 -19.05 2.39
N GLY A 171 8.55 -19.63 2.57
CA GLY A 171 8.28 -20.95 3.14
C GLY A 171 9.08 -21.22 4.41
N ARG A 172 10.02 -22.18 4.35
CA ARG A 172 10.78 -22.63 5.53
C ARG A 172 11.64 -21.54 6.18
N TYR A 173 11.96 -20.48 5.45
CA TYR A 173 12.77 -19.35 5.95
C TYR A 173 11.94 -18.26 6.62
N GLY A 174 10.61 -18.32 6.46
CA GLY A 174 9.66 -17.41 7.07
C GLY A 174 9.02 -16.42 6.09
N ASN A 175 8.68 -15.23 6.58
CA ASN A 175 7.99 -14.19 5.82
C ASN A 175 8.35 -12.79 6.36
N TRP A 176 8.10 -11.77 5.56
CA TRP A 176 8.18 -10.38 6.01
C TRP A 176 7.21 -9.50 5.23
N GLY A 177 6.89 -8.34 5.78
CA GLY A 177 5.90 -7.46 5.18
C GLY A 177 6.05 -6.01 5.60
N TYR A 178 5.53 -5.15 4.74
CA TYR A 178 5.56 -3.71 4.84
C TYR A 178 4.13 -3.18 4.80
N THR A 179 3.81 -2.29 5.72
CA THR A 179 2.51 -1.61 5.76
C THR A 179 2.68 -0.16 5.38
N PHE A 180 2.01 0.27 4.32
CA PHE A 180 2.00 1.64 3.82
C PHE A 180 0.64 2.30 4.02
N ARG A 181 0.67 3.60 4.31
CA ARG A 181 -0.53 4.44 4.38
C ARG A 181 -0.42 5.60 3.42
N TYR A 182 -1.52 5.91 2.72
CA TYR A 182 -1.58 7.12 1.91
C TYR A 182 -1.63 8.36 2.81
N GLN A 183 -0.62 9.22 2.72
CA GLN A 183 -0.53 10.49 3.44
C GLN A 183 0.52 11.40 2.78
N ASN A 184 0.37 12.71 2.94
CA ASN A 184 1.34 13.69 2.43
C ASN A 184 1.62 13.55 0.90
N GLY A 185 0.63 13.09 0.14
CA GLY A 185 0.70 12.92 -1.31
C GLY A 185 1.48 11.68 -1.79
N ASP A 186 1.72 10.69 -0.92
CA ASP A 186 2.38 9.43 -1.27
C ASP A 186 1.95 8.29 -0.33
N MET A 187 2.43 7.08 -0.58
CA MET A 187 2.36 5.94 0.32
C MET A 187 3.57 5.95 1.25
N GLU A 188 3.37 6.26 2.52
CA GLU A 188 4.43 6.29 3.54
C GLU A 188 4.46 4.98 4.35
N LEU A 189 5.66 4.43 4.57
CA LEU A 189 5.90 3.21 5.32
C LEU A 189 5.63 3.45 6.81
N ILE A 190 4.62 2.79 7.37
CA ILE A 190 4.20 2.96 8.76
C ILE A 190 4.45 1.73 9.63
N GLY A 191 4.64 0.56 9.01
CA GLY A 191 4.91 -0.69 9.73
C GLY A 191 5.80 -1.65 8.94
N TYR A 192 6.54 -2.47 9.67
CA TYR A 192 7.26 -3.62 9.15
C TYR A 192 7.15 -4.77 10.13
N ASP A 193 6.89 -5.96 9.63
CA ASP A 193 6.85 -7.19 10.42
C ASP A 193 7.62 -8.27 9.68
N SER A 194 8.42 -9.06 10.41
CA SER A 194 9.11 -10.21 9.85
C SER A 194 9.12 -11.37 10.83
N TYR A 195 8.95 -12.57 10.29
CA TYR A 195 9.10 -13.82 10.97
C TYR A 195 10.16 -14.64 10.24
N SER A 196 11.19 -15.09 10.95
CA SER A 196 12.24 -15.96 10.42
C SER A 196 12.13 -17.34 11.06
N SER A 197 12.30 -18.38 10.25
CA SER A 197 12.29 -19.77 10.70
C SER A 197 13.39 -20.59 10.01
N ASN A 198 13.70 -21.74 10.58
CA ASN A 198 14.42 -22.81 9.90
C ASN A 198 13.53 -24.05 9.89
N GLY A 199 12.73 -24.20 8.84
CA GLY A 199 11.71 -25.25 8.80
C GLY A 199 10.68 -25.03 9.92
N PRO A 200 10.40 -26.02 10.78
CA PRO A 200 9.42 -25.88 11.84
C PRO A 200 9.92 -25.08 13.05
N VAL A 201 11.19 -24.65 13.08
CA VAL A 201 11.82 -24.00 14.23
C VAL A 201 11.85 -22.48 14.03
N PRO A 202 10.98 -21.69 14.71
CA PRO A 202 11.10 -20.24 14.77
C PRO A 202 12.49 -19.77 15.18
N GLN A 203 12.99 -18.71 14.55
CA GLN A 203 14.29 -18.12 14.85
C GLN A 203 14.09 -16.74 15.50
N TYR A 204 13.45 -15.83 14.76
CA TYR A 204 13.26 -14.43 15.17
C TYR A 204 11.92 -13.89 14.71
N GLU A 205 11.32 -13.00 15.50
CA GLU A 205 10.27 -12.09 15.07
C GLU A 205 10.74 -10.65 15.24
N VAL A 206 10.52 -9.80 14.23
CA VAL A 206 10.76 -8.36 14.32
C VAL A 206 9.48 -7.64 13.95
N SER A 207 9.11 -6.63 14.74
CA SER A 207 8.00 -5.73 14.44
C SER A 207 8.43 -4.30 14.68
N ILE A 208 8.21 -3.42 13.69
CA ILE A 208 8.57 -2.01 13.73
C ILE A 208 7.32 -1.20 13.47
N ASN A 209 7.00 -0.30 14.39
CA ASN A 209 6.01 0.72 14.18
C ASN A 209 6.70 2.08 14.00
N PHE A 210 6.81 2.52 12.74
CA PHE A 210 7.55 3.74 12.39
C PHE A 210 6.89 5.03 12.92
N LEU A 211 5.57 5.01 13.16
CA LEU A 211 4.85 6.13 13.76
C LEU A 211 5.22 6.35 15.23
N THR A 212 5.37 5.27 15.98
CA THR A 212 5.78 5.30 17.40
C THR A 212 7.30 5.18 17.58
N LYS A 213 8.03 4.90 16.49
CA LYS A 213 9.47 4.63 16.46
C LYS A 213 9.88 3.47 17.36
N LYS A 214 8.98 2.54 17.64
CA LYS A 214 9.25 1.37 18.49
C LYS A 214 9.54 0.17 17.60
N LYS A 215 10.60 -0.56 17.95
CA LYS A 215 10.92 -1.86 17.39
C LYS A 215 10.93 -2.90 18.51
N LEU A 216 10.25 -4.02 18.25
CA LEU A 216 10.30 -5.24 19.03
C LEU A 216 11.11 -6.27 18.26
N THR A 217 12.06 -6.91 18.92
CA THR A 217 12.72 -8.13 18.45
C THR A 217 12.43 -9.23 19.45
N LYS A 218 11.86 -10.35 19.00
CA LYS A 218 11.74 -11.57 19.79
C LYS A 218 12.76 -12.58 19.29
N ASP A 219 13.69 -12.95 20.14
CA ASP A 219 14.72 -13.94 19.85
C ASP A 219 14.34 -15.29 20.48
N ASN A 220 14.21 -16.34 19.67
CA ASN A 220 13.94 -17.67 20.19
C ASN A 220 15.22 -18.26 20.82
N LEU A 221 15.20 -18.42 22.14
CA LEU A 221 16.33 -18.92 22.91
C LEU A 221 16.62 -20.41 22.63
N ASN A 222 15.64 -21.15 22.13
CA ASN A 222 15.74 -22.58 21.82
C ASN A 222 15.93 -22.85 20.32
N LYS A 223 16.32 -21.86 19.51
CA LYS A 223 16.40 -21.98 18.05
C LYS A 223 17.39 -23.02 17.49
N ASN A 224 18.27 -23.53 18.35
CA ASN A 224 19.26 -24.58 18.05
C ASN A 224 18.93 -25.91 18.77
N ASP A 225 17.79 -26.01 19.42
CA ASP A 225 17.36 -27.22 20.12
C ASP A 225 16.93 -28.27 19.08
N ASP A 226 17.56 -29.45 19.15
CA ASP A 226 17.32 -30.62 18.31
C ASP A 226 16.58 -31.74 19.06
N GLY A 227 16.11 -31.47 20.27
CA GLY A 227 15.36 -32.42 21.08
C GLY A 227 13.94 -32.69 20.56
N ASP A 228 13.46 -33.91 20.81
CA ASP A 228 12.11 -34.36 20.41
C ASP A 228 10.96 -33.57 21.07
N ASN A 229 11.25 -32.84 22.16
CA ASN A 229 10.29 -32.02 22.91
C ASN A 229 10.57 -30.52 22.71
N TYR A 230 10.63 -30.08 21.46
CA TYR A 230 10.89 -28.68 21.12
C TYR A 230 9.79 -27.75 21.65
N GLU A 231 10.19 -26.73 22.40
CA GLU A 231 9.33 -25.65 22.87
C GLU A 231 9.89 -24.28 22.49
N VAL A 232 9.04 -23.41 21.94
CA VAL A 232 9.42 -22.04 21.59
C VAL A 232 9.55 -21.19 22.85
N LYS A 233 10.69 -20.51 23.00
CA LYS A 233 10.92 -19.61 24.14
C LYS A 233 11.51 -18.29 23.68
N TYR A 234 10.70 -17.25 23.64
CA TYR A 234 11.13 -15.93 23.21
C TYR A 234 11.74 -15.09 24.34
N LYS A 235 12.78 -14.34 23.98
CA LYS A 235 13.26 -13.18 24.71
C LYS A 235 12.94 -11.92 23.90
N ASP A 236 12.15 -11.04 24.49
CA ASP A 236 11.76 -9.78 23.88
C ASP A 236 12.81 -8.69 24.18
N THR A 237 13.15 -7.92 23.15
CA THR A 237 13.98 -6.72 23.23
C THR A 237 13.25 -5.57 22.56
N TRP A 238 13.11 -4.45 23.28
CA TRP A 238 12.49 -3.24 22.77
C TRP A 238 13.54 -2.16 22.55
N GLU A 239 13.47 -1.50 21.41
CA GLU A 239 14.32 -0.36 21.07
C GLU A 239 13.53 0.77 20.43
N THR A 240 14.08 1.98 20.53
CA THR A 240 13.57 3.16 19.83
C THR A 240 14.45 3.44 18.62
N ILE A 241 13.87 3.45 17.42
CA ILE A 241 14.60 3.70 16.17
C ILE A 241 14.71 5.20 15.87
N LYS A 242 15.76 5.58 15.11
CA LYS A 242 16.03 6.98 14.78
C LYS A 242 15.44 7.32 13.41
N LEU A 243 14.19 7.75 13.41
CA LEU A 243 13.50 8.14 12.18
C LEU A 243 13.31 9.66 12.09
N ASN A 244 13.83 10.27 11.01
CA ASN A 244 13.62 11.69 10.70
C ASN A 244 12.35 11.92 9.87
N LYS A 245 12.11 11.06 8.87
CA LYS A 245 10.91 11.06 8.01
C LYS A 245 10.49 9.62 7.71
N LEU A 246 9.20 9.40 7.48
CA LEU A 246 8.72 8.12 6.97
C LEU A 246 9.21 7.94 5.54
N MET A 247 9.64 6.71 5.23
CA MET A 247 10.06 6.35 3.89
C MET A 247 8.86 6.30 2.96
N LYS A 248 9.00 6.83 1.74
CA LYS A 248 7.94 6.80 0.73
C LYS A 248 8.14 5.62 -0.21
N LEU A 249 7.05 4.99 -0.63
CA LEU A 249 7.06 3.91 -1.61
C LEU A 249 7.76 4.33 -2.91
N SER A 250 7.54 5.57 -3.35
CA SER A 250 8.18 6.14 -4.54
C SER A 250 9.70 6.34 -4.42
N GLU A 251 10.24 6.37 -3.20
CA GLU A 251 11.66 6.61 -2.90
C GLU A 251 12.45 5.28 -2.70
N ILE A 252 11.76 4.14 -2.56
CA ILE A 252 12.40 2.83 -2.36
C ILE A 252 13.10 2.39 -3.65
N LYS A 253 14.42 2.21 -3.61
CA LYS A 253 15.15 1.74 -4.80
C LYS A 253 14.93 0.25 -5.06
N ASP A 254 15.06 -0.52 -3.99
CA ASP A 254 14.96 -1.97 -4.02
C ASP A 254 14.43 -2.45 -2.66
N PHE A 255 13.41 -3.30 -2.68
CA PHE A 255 12.93 -3.97 -1.46
C PHE A 255 13.91 -5.04 -0.97
N ASP A 256 14.71 -5.63 -1.87
CA ASP A 256 15.67 -6.69 -1.52
C ASP A 256 16.86 -6.14 -0.70
N GLU A 257 17.16 -4.84 -0.84
CA GLU A 257 18.27 -4.14 -0.17
C GLU A 257 17.78 -3.11 0.87
N LEU A 258 16.52 -3.21 1.29
CA LEU A 258 15.90 -2.17 2.11
C LEU A 258 16.35 -2.23 3.57
N GLU A 259 17.11 -1.22 4.00
CA GLU A 259 17.48 -1.03 5.41
C GLU A 259 16.37 -0.27 6.19
N LEU A 260 16.07 -0.76 7.41
CA LEU A 260 14.96 -0.28 8.25
C LEU A 260 15.43 0.33 9.58
N ASN A 261 16.50 1.12 9.51
CA ASN A 261 17.25 1.71 10.61
C ASN A 261 16.78 3.12 11.00
#